data_AF-A0A4Q4XXF6-F1
#
_entry.id   AF-A0A4Q4XXF6-F1
#
_cell.length_a   1.000
_cell.length_b   1.000
_cell.length_c   1.000
_cell.angle_alpha   90.00
_cell.angle_beta   90.00
_cell.angle_gamma   90.00
#
_symmetry.space_group_name_H-M   'P 1'
#
loop_
_entity.id
_entity.type
_entity.pdbx_description
1 polymer ?
#
loop_
_entity_poly.entity_id
_entity_poly.type
_entity_poly.pdbx_seq_one_letter_code
_entity_poly.pdbx_strand_id
1 'polypeptide(L)'
;MGENSLVLGEAFRKCIHLKDAFKRVWITIIACVSADGRSLPPLVIFSGVDVQQQWFPDSDDEAYESWYFTTSKNGWTNTEIGLKWLREVFILNTKPEDPDEWRLLVIDGHNSHTSEDFMWMCLQNKIYIIFLPAHASHVFQPLDVGVFATLKRKFRYWFRERCYGRTSEVTDKADFLWAFSKAWSEVMMTSKYIMKGWEATGLRPIDRAKMLNNRYVRDGAGRADAPTLRSTSTPERPDFFSQMAALGIKTPKSSRDLARIEKSLVGINPTFGNPTARLLFRKLSKALDEKTSKLSAVEVHNSQLTAALKKAKPKKRRKVQPEPNEEFVKMISVRKVKVGLQASAKGPSAVTRKNQQQGESSESEENSDDDPYCIVVRGG
;
A
#
# COMPACT_ATOMS: atom_id res chain seq x y z
N MET A 1 18.15 -11.96 -2.03
CA MET A 1 17.83 -12.86 -0.91
C MET A 1 16.74 -13.81 -1.36
N GLY A 2 16.91 -15.11 -1.10
CA GLY A 2 16.13 -16.20 -1.70
C GLY A 2 14.68 -16.31 -1.23
N GLU A 3 13.89 -17.00 -2.04
CA GLU A 3 12.43 -17.23 -1.96
C GLU A 3 11.90 -17.91 -0.69
N ASN A 4 12.74 -18.19 0.30
CA ASN A 4 12.31 -18.78 1.55
C ASN A 4 12.54 -17.79 2.68
N SER A 5 11.45 -17.38 3.31
CA SER A 5 11.37 -16.59 4.54
C SER A 5 11.95 -17.35 5.75
N LEU A 6 13.16 -17.87 5.63
CA LEU A 6 13.95 -18.46 6.69
C LEU A 6 14.87 -17.36 7.25
N VAL A 7 14.70 -17.05 8.52
CA VAL A 7 15.53 -16.08 9.24
C VAL A 7 16.37 -16.87 10.23
N LEU A 8 17.69 -16.64 10.24
CA LEU A 8 18.61 -17.22 11.21
C LEU A 8 18.46 -16.45 12.54
N GLY A 9 18.22 -17.16 13.64
CA GLY A 9 18.23 -16.57 14.97
C GLY A 9 18.46 -17.60 16.06
N GLU A 10 18.78 -17.12 17.26
CA GLU A 10 19.02 -17.94 18.44
C GLU A 10 17.76 -18.76 18.80
N ALA A 11 17.94 -20.04 19.10
CA ALA A 11 16.86 -21.00 19.36
C ALA A 11 15.88 -20.58 20.48
N PHE A 12 16.28 -19.64 21.35
CA PHE A 12 15.49 -19.16 22.48
C PHE A 12 14.67 -17.89 22.18
N ARG A 13 14.79 -17.29 20.99
CA ARG A 13 14.03 -16.09 20.61
C ARG A 13 12.87 -16.44 19.67
N LYS A 14 11.64 -16.30 20.17
CA LYS A 14 10.39 -16.50 19.39
C LYS A 14 10.17 -15.48 18.27
N CYS A 15 10.87 -14.35 18.29
CA CYS A 15 10.74 -13.30 17.28
C CYS A 15 12.12 -12.70 16.99
N ILE A 16 12.45 -12.58 15.70
CA ILE A 16 13.70 -11.96 15.24
C ILE A 16 13.28 -10.66 14.55
N HIS A 17 13.78 -9.53 15.04
CA HIS A 17 13.62 -8.27 14.34
C HIS A 17 14.52 -8.29 13.10
N LEU A 18 13.91 -8.39 11.92
CA LEU A 18 14.59 -8.07 10.67
C LEU A 18 15.00 -6.60 10.72
N LYS A 19 16.31 -6.33 10.86
CA LYS A 19 16.88 -5.02 10.59
C LYS A 19 16.72 -4.75 9.11
N ASP A 20 15.64 -4.07 8.79
CA ASP A 20 15.34 -3.60 7.46
C ASP A 20 16.23 -2.37 7.20
N ALA A 21 17.22 -2.49 6.31
CA ALA A 21 18.16 -1.42 6.01
C ALA A 21 17.54 -0.27 5.19
N PHE A 22 16.23 -0.33 4.90
CA PHE A 22 15.54 0.73 4.17
C PHE A 22 15.16 1.87 5.12
N LYS A 23 15.61 3.09 4.80
CA LYS A 23 15.08 4.33 5.40
C LYS A 23 13.57 4.35 5.21
N ARG A 24 12.82 4.08 6.29
CA ARG A 24 11.36 4.11 6.27
C ARG A 24 10.89 5.55 6.19
N VAL A 25 10.21 5.88 5.09
CA VAL A 25 9.53 7.16 4.92
C VAL A 25 8.09 6.99 5.37
N TRP A 26 7.60 7.92 6.18
CA TRP A 26 6.23 7.94 6.66
C TRP A 26 5.37 8.84 5.78
N ILE A 27 4.13 8.42 5.53
CA ILE A 27 3.08 9.19 4.85
C ILE A 27 1.85 9.11 5.75
N THR A 28 1.32 10.27 6.12
CA THR A 28 0.15 10.38 7.01
C THR A 28 -1.10 10.57 6.16
N ILE A 29 -2.20 9.94 6.55
CA ILE A 29 -3.49 10.05 5.88
C ILE A 29 -4.52 10.55 6.89
N ILE A 30 -5.20 11.64 6.57
CA ILE A 30 -6.44 12.03 7.26
C ILE A 30 -7.61 11.42 6.51
N ALA A 31 -8.39 10.60 7.21
CA ALA A 31 -9.57 9.93 6.70
C ALA A 31 -10.78 10.30 7.56
N CYS A 32 -11.94 10.44 6.93
CA CYS A 32 -13.19 10.72 7.62
C CYS A 32 -14.32 9.92 6.99
N VAL A 33 -15.15 9.32 7.84
CA VAL A 33 -16.27 8.47 7.42
C VAL A 33 -17.52 8.83 8.22
N SER A 34 -18.69 8.67 7.61
CA SER A 34 -19.98 8.94 8.23
C SER A 34 -20.75 7.66 8.53
N ALA A 35 -21.71 7.76 9.44
CA ALA A 35 -22.47 6.63 9.97
C ALA A 35 -23.41 5.97 8.93
N ASP A 36 -23.73 6.69 7.86
CA ASP A 36 -24.46 6.21 6.67
C ASP A 36 -23.56 5.43 5.69
N GLY A 37 -22.27 5.28 6.01
CA GLY A 37 -21.35 4.48 5.20
C GLY A 37 -20.66 5.25 4.08
N ARG A 38 -20.65 6.59 4.08
CA ARG A 38 -19.83 7.39 3.15
C ARG A 38 -18.44 7.64 3.71
N SER A 39 -17.47 7.77 2.81
CA SER A 39 -16.11 8.25 3.12
C SER A 39 -15.90 9.59 2.43
N LEU A 40 -15.32 10.55 3.16
CA LEU A 40 -14.78 11.75 2.54
C LEU A 40 -13.49 11.41 1.78
N PRO A 41 -13.08 12.23 0.80
CA PRO A 41 -11.79 12.04 0.15
C PRO A 41 -10.63 12.18 1.16
N PRO A 42 -9.54 11.41 0.99
CA PRO A 42 -8.41 11.47 1.90
C PRO A 42 -7.58 12.73 1.68
N LEU A 43 -7.00 13.23 2.77
CA LEU A 43 -5.85 14.14 2.72
C LEU A 43 -4.56 13.35 2.97
N VAL A 44 -3.64 13.41 2.01
CA VAL A 44 -2.34 12.76 2.05
C VAL A 44 -1.27 13.78 2.43
N ILE A 45 -0.57 13.52 3.53
CA ILE A 45 0.50 14.37 4.05
C ILE A 45 1.83 13.66 3.83
N PHE A 46 2.68 14.23 2.97
CA PHE A 46 4.02 13.73 2.75
C PHE A 46 5.02 14.42 3.69
N SER A 47 6.00 13.68 4.20
CA SER A 47 7.20 14.32 4.75
C SER A 47 7.96 15.06 3.63
N GLY A 48 8.21 16.35 3.86
CA GLY A 48 8.91 17.25 2.94
C GLY A 48 8.56 18.72 3.15
N VAL A 49 9.14 19.59 2.31
CA VAL A 49 8.83 21.03 2.27
C VAL A 49 7.68 21.29 1.32
N ASP A 50 7.79 20.77 0.09
CA ASP A 50 6.85 21.04 -1.00
C ASP A 50 6.40 19.76 -1.68
N VAL A 51 5.15 19.74 -2.16
CA VAL A 51 4.64 18.67 -3.01
C VAL A 51 5.42 18.65 -4.34
N GLN A 52 5.96 17.48 -4.71
CA GLN A 52 6.76 17.33 -5.93
C GLN A 52 6.05 16.47 -6.97
N GLN A 53 6.12 16.89 -8.23
CA GLN A 53 5.38 16.25 -9.32
C GLN A 53 5.75 14.77 -9.52
N GLN A 54 7.01 14.39 -9.26
CA GLN A 54 7.46 13.02 -9.49
C GLN A 54 6.96 12.02 -8.43
N TRP A 55 6.29 12.49 -7.37
CA TRP A 55 5.67 11.60 -6.37
C TRP A 55 4.40 10.94 -6.89
N PHE A 56 3.84 11.46 -7.97
CA PHE A 56 2.59 10.99 -8.56
C PHE A 56 2.87 10.13 -9.79
N PRO A 57 2.05 9.09 -10.05
CA PRO A 57 2.19 8.24 -11.23
C PRO A 57 2.01 9.05 -12.52
N ASP A 58 2.68 8.62 -13.59
CA ASP A 58 2.66 9.31 -14.89
C ASP A 58 1.39 8.99 -15.71
N SER A 59 0.59 8.02 -15.28
CA SER A 59 -0.73 7.71 -15.81
C SER A 59 -1.80 8.63 -15.21
N ASP A 60 -2.76 9.05 -16.04
CA ASP A 60 -3.99 9.69 -15.57
C ASP A 60 -4.84 8.68 -14.82
N ASP A 61 -4.67 8.65 -13.50
CA ASP A 61 -5.41 7.79 -12.60
C ASP A 61 -6.50 8.63 -11.93
N GLU A 62 -7.72 8.53 -12.45
CA GLU A 62 -8.93 9.18 -11.94
C GLU A 62 -9.17 8.88 -10.46
N ALA A 63 -8.58 7.82 -9.92
CA ALA A 63 -8.70 7.45 -8.51
C ALA A 63 -8.24 8.55 -7.55
N TYR A 64 -7.37 9.47 -7.98
CA TYR A 64 -6.84 10.56 -7.16
C TYR A 64 -7.54 11.91 -7.39
N GLU A 65 -8.55 11.99 -8.28
CA GLU A 65 -9.12 13.29 -8.68
C GLU A 65 -9.71 14.05 -7.49
N SER A 66 -10.32 13.33 -6.56
CA SER A 66 -10.93 13.90 -5.36
C SER A 66 -9.95 14.05 -4.18
N TRP A 67 -8.72 13.57 -4.31
CA TRP A 67 -7.77 13.51 -3.18
C TRP A 67 -7.06 14.85 -2.99
N TYR A 68 -6.73 15.12 -1.74
CA TYR A 68 -6.01 16.31 -1.33
C TYR A 68 -4.57 15.92 -0.94
N PHE A 69 -3.60 16.75 -1.31
CA PHE A 69 -2.18 16.49 -1.07
C PHE A 69 -1.51 17.68 -0.41
N THR A 70 -0.68 17.41 0.59
CA THR A 70 0.12 18.43 1.28
C THR A 70 1.44 17.87 1.81
N THR A 71 2.25 18.75 2.37
CA THR A 71 3.53 18.42 3.00
C THR A 71 3.61 18.98 4.41
N SER A 72 4.35 18.27 5.26
CA SER A 72 4.82 18.82 6.52
C SER A 72 6.26 18.37 6.77
N LYS A 73 7.04 19.16 7.52
CA LYS A 73 8.47 18.90 7.74
C LYS A 73 8.72 17.48 8.28
N ASN A 74 7.91 17.07 9.25
CA ASN A 74 7.99 15.77 9.90
C ASN A 74 7.03 14.71 9.33
N GLY A 75 6.17 15.08 8.36
CA GLY A 75 5.14 14.20 7.79
C GLY A 75 3.91 13.99 8.67
N TRP A 76 3.82 14.67 9.82
CA TRP A 76 2.67 14.61 10.72
C TRP A 76 1.66 15.73 10.42
N THR A 77 0.43 15.56 10.91
CA THR A 77 -0.55 16.65 10.94
C THR A 77 -0.16 17.70 11.99
N ASN A 78 -0.68 18.91 11.86
CA ASN A 78 -0.57 19.98 12.83
C ASN A 78 -1.87 20.79 12.85
N THR A 79 -1.96 21.76 13.77
CA THR A 79 -3.15 22.60 13.94
C THR A 79 -3.55 23.33 12.65
N GLU A 80 -2.58 23.87 11.92
CA GLU A 80 -2.82 24.58 10.66
C GLU A 80 -3.42 23.64 9.61
N ILE A 81 -2.81 22.47 9.38
CA ILE A 81 -3.30 21.47 8.43
C ILE A 81 -4.70 20.99 8.84
N GLY A 82 -4.94 20.82 10.13
CA GLY A 82 -6.27 20.45 10.66
C GLY A 82 -7.34 21.49 10.35
N LEU A 83 -7.06 22.78 10.57
CA LEU A 83 -7.99 23.87 10.28
C LEU A 83 -8.28 23.97 8.77
N LYS A 84 -7.25 23.82 7.93
CA LYS A 84 -7.39 23.79 6.47
C LYS A 84 -8.23 22.60 6.01
N TRP A 85 -7.98 21.43 6.58
CA TRP A 85 -8.75 20.22 6.31
C TRP A 85 -10.23 20.41 6.67
N LEU A 86 -10.53 21.04 7.82
CA LEU A 86 -11.91 21.34 8.21
C LEU A 86 -12.61 22.22 7.16
N ARG A 87 -11.93 23.27 6.68
CA ARG A 87 -12.46 24.22 5.69
C ARG A 87 -12.66 23.60 4.31
N GLU A 88 -11.61 23.04 3.73
CA GLU A 88 -11.61 22.62 2.32
C GLU A 88 -12.16 21.22 2.10
N VAL A 89 -12.06 20.34 3.11
CA VAL A 89 -12.45 18.94 2.98
C VAL A 89 -13.74 18.69 3.74
N PHE A 90 -13.76 18.86 5.05
CA PHE A 90 -14.92 18.47 5.86
C PHE A 90 -16.16 19.30 5.55
N ILE A 91 -16.10 20.63 5.70
CA ILE A 91 -17.25 21.53 5.53
C ILE A 91 -17.80 21.44 4.11
N LEU A 92 -16.90 21.45 3.10
CA LEU A 92 -17.27 21.40 1.69
C LEU A 92 -17.98 20.10 1.32
N ASN A 93 -17.51 18.95 1.82
CA ASN A 93 -18.04 17.63 1.44
C ASN A 93 -19.18 17.12 2.36
N THR A 94 -19.51 17.86 3.41
CA THR A 94 -20.58 17.47 4.35
C THR A 94 -21.69 18.52 4.44
N LYS A 95 -21.74 19.50 3.55
CA LYS A 95 -22.78 20.53 3.59
C LYS A 95 -24.17 19.86 3.51
N PRO A 96 -25.05 20.09 4.49
CA PRO A 96 -26.39 19.50 4.48
C PRO A 96 -27.24 20.13 3.37
N GLU A 97 -28.27 19.40 2.94
CA GLU A 97 -29.28 19.93 2.01
C GLU A 97 -30.10 21.04 2.69
N ASP A 98 -30.47 20.82 3.96
CA ASP A 98 -31.09 21.82 4.81
C ASP A 98 -30.01 22.64 5.56
N PRO A 99 -29.92 23.96 5.33
CA PRO A 99 -28.97 24.83 6.04
C PRO A 99 -29.15 24.85 7.56
N ASP A 100 -30.29 24.42 8.11
CA ASP A 100 -30.55 24.37 9.55
C ASP A 100 -30.14 23.06 10.22
N GLU A 101 -29.77 22.04 9.44
CA GLU A 101 -29.32 20.77 9.97
C GLU A 101 -27.91 20.87 10.58
N TRP A 102 -27.77 20.33 11.80
CA TRP A 102 -26.49 20.26 12.49
C TRP A 102 -25.77 18.94 12.21
N ARG A 103 -24.44 18.99 12.16
CA ARG A 103 -23.58 17.83 11.93
C ARG A 103 -22.79 17.50 13.19
N LEU A 104 -22.50 16.21 13.38
CA LEU A 104 -21.66 15.75 14.47
C LEU A 104 -20.32 15.27 13.95
N LEU A 105 -19.23 15.89 14.41
CA LEU A 105 -17.86 15.50 14.12
C LEU A 105 -17.24 14.86 15.37
N VAL A 106 -16.92 13.57 15.27
CA VAL A 106 -16.25 12.81 16.34
C VAL A 106 -14.76 12.72 15.99
N ILE A 107 -13.89 13.22 16.87
CA ILE A 107 -12.44 13.27 16.67
C ILE A 107 -11.75 12.57 17.84
N ASP A 108 -10.60 11.93 17.59
CA ASP A 108 -9.73 11.52 18.68
C ASP A 108 -9.20 12.74 19.45
N GLY A 109 -8.87 12.56 20.73
CA GLY A 109 -8.35 13.63 21.59
C GLY A 109 -6.92 14.05 21.23
N HIS A 110 -6.52 14.04 19.96
CA HIS A 110 -5.19 14.49 19.56
C HIS A 110 -5.10 16.03 19.63
N ASN A 111 -4.05 16.52 20.30
CA ASN A 111 -3.86 17.94 20.64
C ASN A 111 -3.94 18.92 19.45
N SER A 112 -3.78 18.46 18.20
CA SER A 112 -3.91 19.30 16.99
C SER A 112 -5.32 19.80 16.70
N HIS A 113 -6.36 19.26 17.33
CA HIS A 113 -7.77 19.60 17.07
C HIS A 113 -8.43 20.47 18.15
N THR A 114 -7.63 21.04 19.05
CA THR A 114 -8.12 21.78 20.22
C THR A 114 -7.98 23.30 20.11
N SER A 115 -7.62 23.83 18.93
CA SER A 115 -7.52 25.28 18.76
C SER A 115 -8.88 25.96 18.79
N GLU A 116 -8.91 27.17 19.34
CA GLU A 116 -10.11 28.01 19.38
C GLU A 116 -10.65 28.27 17.98
N ASP A 117 -9.77 28.54 17.00
CA ASP A 117 -10.17 28.74 15.61
C ASP A 117 -10.88 27.53 15.01
N PHE A 118 -10.44 26.31 15.34
CA PHE A 118 -11.05 25.08 14.85
C PHE A 118 -12.46 24.92 15.43
N MET A 119 -12.60 25.12 16.74
CA MET A 119 -13.89 25.04 17.42
C MET A 119 -14.84 26.14 16.96
N TRP A 120 -14.34 27.37 16.79
CA TRP A 120 -15.10 28.50 16.28
C TRP A 120 -15.60 28.25 14.86
N MET A 121 -14.73 27.76 13.96
CA MET A 121 -15.10 27.40 12.60
C MET A 121 -16.20 26.32 12.57
N CYS A 122 -16.11 25.30 13.43
CA CYS A 122 -17.16 24.30 13.56
C CYS A 122 -18.49 24.91 14.01
N LEU A 123 -18.48 25.76 15.04
CA LEU A 123 -19.68 26.41 15.55
C LEU A 123 -20.35 27.28 14.48
N GLN A 124 -19.57 28.10 13.76
CA GLN A 124 -20.07 28.94 12.67
C GLN A 124 -20.72 28.13 11.53
N ASN A 125 -20.30 26.88 11.36
CA ASN A 125 -20.81 25.96 10.33
C ASN A 125 -21.82 24.94 10.88
N LYS A 126 -22.40 25.13 12.08
CA LYS A 126 -23.37 24.21 12.70
C LYS A 126 -22.82 22.77 12.84
N ILE A 127 -21.58 22.66 13.30
CA ILE A 127 -20.90 21.37 13.56
C ILE A 127 -20.67 21.24 15.07
N TYR A 128 -21.31 20.25 15.68
CA TYR A 128 -20.97 19.79 17.02
C TYR A 128 -19.70 18.95 16.97
N ILE A 129 -18.76 19.24 17.87
CA ILE A 129 -17.53 18.45 18.02
C ILE A 129 -17.65 17.58 19.26
N ILE A 130 -17.32 16.29 19.13
CA ILE A 130 -17.08 15.40 20.27
C ILE A 130 -15.63 14.95 20.21
N PHE A 131 -14.89 15.25 21.27
CA PHE A 131 -13.57 14.67 21.51
C PHE A 131 -13.72 13.36 22.25
N LEU A 132 -13.16 12.29 21.70
CA LEU A 132 -13.10 11.02 22.40
C LEU A 132 -12.19 11.16 23.63
N PRO A 133 -12.54 10.51 24.76
CA PRO A 133 -11.66 10.46 25.93
C PRO A 133 -10.27 9.94 25.57
N ALA A 134 -9.26 10.40 26.30
CA ALA A 134 -7.89 9.94 26.11
C ALA A 134 -7.81 8.41 26.14
N HIS A 135 -7.00 7.84 25.24
CA HIS A 135 -6.83 6.41 25.05
C HIS A 135 -8.10 5.61 24.68
N ALA A 136 -9.22 6.24 24.35
CA ALA A 136 -10.47 5.54 24.04
C ALA A 136 -10.70 5.29 22.53
N SER A 137 -9.77 5.66 21.65
CA SER A 137 -9.88 5.46 20.20
C SER A 137 -10.18 4.00 19.82
N HIS A 138 -9.47 3.06 20.45
CA HIS A 138 -9.65 1.62 20.20
C HIS A 138 -10.98 1.04 20.72
N VAL A 139 -11.82 1.89 21.35
CA VAL A 139 -13.16 1.57 21.85
C VAL A 139 -14.22 2.26 21.01
N PHE A 140 -14.06 3.58 20.80
CA PHE A 140 -15.11 4.44 20.25
C PHE A 140 -14.86 4.94 18.84
N GLN A 141 -13.64 4.86 18.30
CA GLN A 141 -13.33 5.40 16.97
C GLN A 141 -13.61 4.35 15.89
N PRO A 142 -14.63 4.53 15.03
CA PRO A 142 -15.03 3.50 14.05
C PRO A 142 -13.90 3.11 13.09
N LEU A 143 -13.08 4.11 12.74
CA LEU A 143 -11.93 3.93 11.87
C LEU A 143 -10.89 2.99 12.47
N ASP A 144 -10.54 3.14 13.75
CA ASP A 144 -9.54 2.31 14.41
C ASP A 144 -10.05 0.92 14.78
N VAL A 145 -11.31 0.83 15.22
CA VAL A 145 -11.90 -0.45 15.67
C VAL A 145 -12.05 -1.45 14.52
N GLY A 146 -12.38 -1.00 13.30
CA GLY A 146 -12.68 -1.92 12.20
C GLY A 146 -12.09 -1.54 10.84
N VAL A 147 -12.29 -0.29 10.41
CA VAL A 147 -12.07 0.09 9.01
C VAL A 147 -10.58 0.04 8.66
N PHE A 148 -9.72 0.65 9.49
CA PHE A 148 -8.28 0.71 9.26
C PHE A 148 -7.60 -0.64 9.32
N ALA A 149 -8.08 -1.59 10.14
CA ALA A 149 -7.55 -2.95 10.14
C ALA A 149 -7.71 -3.61 8.75
N THR A 150 -8.87 -3.43 8.14
CA THR A 150 -9.16 -3.96 6.80
C THR A 150 -8.41 -3.19 5.71
N LEU A 151 -8.38 -1.86 5.79
CA LEU A 151 -7.63 -1.01 4.86
C LEU A 151 -6.14 -1.35 4.87
N LYS A 152 -5.52 -1.45 6.05
CA LYS A 152 -4.09 -1.83 6.19
C LYS A 152 -3.80 -3.21 5.59
N ARG A 153 -4.71 -4.17 5.74
CA ARG A 153 -4.56 -5.52 5.15
C ARG A 153 -4.62 -5.46 3.61
N LYS A 154 -5.56 -4.72 3.04
CA LYS A 154 -5.68 -4.55 1.59
C LYS A 154 -4.52 -3.75 1.01
N PHE A 155 -4.09 -2.70 1.69
CA PHE A 155 -2.88 -1.95 1.35
C PHE A 155 -1.66 -2.86 1.32
N ARG A 156 -1.41 -3.67 2.36
CA ARG A 156 -0.28 -4.61 2.37
C ARG A 156 -0.34 -5.62 1.22
N TYR A 157 -1.53 -6.06 0.82
CA TYR A 157 -1.69 -6.93 -0.34
C TYR A 157 -1.27 -6.20 -1.62
N TRP A 158 -1.90 -5.06 -1.93
CA TRP A 158 -1.60 -4.30 -3.16
C TRP A 158 -0.17 -3.78 -3.21
N PHE A 159 0.39 -3.38 -2.08
CA PHE A 159 1.77 -2.93 -1.99
C PHE A 159 2.74 -4.08 -2.28
N ARG A 160 2.47 -5.29 -1.78
CA ARG A 160 3.27 -6.48 -2.14
C ARG A 160 3.14 -6.82 -3.61
N GLU A 161 1.93 -6.80 -4.17
CA GLU A 161 1.73 -7.04 -5.61
C GLU A 161 2.49 -6.02 -6.46
N ARG A 162 2.46 -4.75 -6.06
CA ARG A 162 3.18 -3.66 -6.75
C ARG A 162 4.69 -3.81 -6.70
N CYS A 163 5.21 -4.31 -5.58
CA CYS A 163 6.63 -4.51 -5.33
C CYS A 163 7.10 -5.94 -5.68
N TYR A 164 6.22 -6.81 -6.16
CA TYR A 164 6.53 -8.21 -6.43
C TYR A 164 7.64 -8.30 -7.48
N GLY A 165 8.72 -9.03 -7.16
CA GLY A 165 9.92 -9.17 -7.99
C GLY A 165 10.84 -7.95 -8.04
N ARG A 166 10.58 -6.87 -7.28
CA ARG A 166 11.39 -5.64 -7.24
C ARG A 166 12.30 -5.55 -6.01
N THR A 167 12.85 -6.68 -5.59
CA THR A 167 13.56 -6.86 -4.30
C THR A 167 14.76 -5.93 -4.08
N SER A 168 15.29 -5.27 -5.12
CA SER A 168 16.43 -4.34 -5.04
C SER A 168 16.07 -2.87 -5.34
N GLU A 169 14.83 -2.54 -5.70
CA GLU A 169 14.45 -1.16 -6.01
C GLU A 169 14.00 -0.40 -4.75
N VAL A 170 14.44 0.85 -4.63
CA VAL A 170 13.87 1.77 -3.63
C VAL A 170 12.39 1.96 -3.95
N THR A 171 11.53 1.59 -3.01
CA THR A 171 10.09 1.83 -3.14
C THR A 171 9.84 3.33 -3.00
N ASP A 172 9.02 3.89 -3.90
CA ASP A 172 8.80 5.33 -3.97
C ASP A 172 7.39 5.73 -3.50
N LYS A 173 7.17 7.04 -3.38
CA LYS A 173 5.87 7.62 -3.01
C LYS A 173 4.78 7.28 -4.03
N ALA A 174 5.13 7.04 -5.29
CA ALA A 174 4.16 6.68 -6.34
C ALA A 174 3.66 5.23 -6.18
N ASP A 175 4.54 4.30 -5.81
CA ASP A 175 4.19 2.92 -5.49
C ASP A 175 3.27 2.86 -4.26
N PHE A 176 3.52 3.70 -3.25
CA PHE A 176 2.61 3.87 -2.11
C PHE A 176 1.23 4.37 -2.57
N LEU A 177 1.18 5.47 -3.33
CA LEU A 177 -0.09 6.05 -3.78
C LEU A 177 -0.92 5.04 -4.60
N TRP A 178 -0.28 4.30 -5.49
CA TRP A 178 -0.94 3.27 -6.29
C TRP A 178 -1.53 2.14 -5.43
N ALA A 179 -0.76 1.62 -4.47
CA ALA A 179 -1.27 0.56 -3.60
C ALA A 179 -2.37 1.08 -2.67
N PHE A 180 -2.22 2.32 -2.21
CA PHE A 180 -3.17 2.96 -1.31
C PHE A 180 -4.48 3.28 -2.01
N SER A 181 -4.48 3.75 -3.26
CA SER A 181 -5.72 4.01 -4.01
C SER A 181 -6.52 2.74 -4.24
N LYS A 182 -5.88 1.63 -4.62
CA LYS A 182 -6.55 0.33 -4.76
C LYS A 182 -7.18 -0.12 -3.44
N ALA A 183 -6.44 0.00 -2.33
CA ALA A 183 -6.96 -0.33 -1.02
C ALA A 183 -8.11 0.60 -0.59
N TRP A 184 -7.99 1.90 -0.88
CA TRP A 184 -9.00 2.91 -0.58
C TRP A 184 -10.30 2.64 -1.33
N SER A 185 -10.25 2.40 -2.64
CA SER A 185 -11.43 2.07 -3.45
C SER A 185 -12.12 0.78 -2.97
N GLU A 186 -11.38 -0.25 -2.58
CA GLU A 186 -11.99 -1.48 -2.09
C GLU A 186 -12.66 -1.35 -0.72
N VAL A 187 -12.11 -0.50 0.16
CA VAL A 187 -12.53 -0.45 1.57
C VAL A 187 -13.35 0.80 1.88
N MET A 188 -12.83 1.98 1.55
CA MET A 188 -13.45 3.26 1.90
C MET A 188 -14.58 3.63 0.95
N MET A 189 -14.63 3.08 -0.27
CA MET A 189 -15.78 3.25 -1.19
C MET A 189 -16.82 2.12 -1.07
N THR A 190 -16.63 1.21 -0.11
CA THR A 190 -17.59 0.14 0.16
C THR A 190 -18.26 0.40 1.52
N SER A 191 -19.47 0.96 1.48
CA SER A 191 -20.22 1.40 2.68
C SER A 191 -20.37 0.34 3.76
N LYS A 192 -20.42 -0.95 3.37
CA LYS A 192 -20.50 -2.08 4.31
C LYS A 192 -19.36 -2.11 5.32
N TYR A 193 -18.12 -1.79 4.93
CA TYR A 193 -17.00 -1.79 5.88
C TYR A 193 -17.11 -0.65 6.88
N ILE A 194 -17.56 0.52 6.41
CA ILE A 194 -17.73 1.72 7.24
C ILE A 194 -18.85 1.50 8.24
N MET A 195 -20.05 1.09 7.78
CA MET A 195 -21.20 0.84 8.66
C MET A 195 -20.89 -0.22 9.71
N LYS A 196 -20.16 -1.28 9.37
CA LYS A 196 -19.69 -2.28 10.35
C LYS A 196 -18.70 -1.71 11.37
N GLY A 197 -17.85 -0.77 10.97
CA GLY A 197 -16.97 -0.04 11.89
C GLY A 197 -17.77 0.75 12.92
N TRP A 198 -18.80 1.46 12.46
CA TRP A 198 -19.73 2.19 13.34
C TRP A 198 -20.50 1.27 14.28
N GLU A 199 -21.03 0.17 13.75
CA GLU A 199 -21.74 -0.83 14.53
C GLU A 199 -20.82 -1.45 15.60
N ALA A 200 -19.56 -1.70 15.28
CA ALA A 200 -18.59 -2.26 16.21
C ALA A 200 -18.34 -1.36 17.44
N THR A 201 -18.34 -0.03 17.25
CA THR A 201 -18.19 0.94 18.35
C THR A 201 -19.44 1.13 19.21
N GLY A 202 -20.62 0.76 18.70
CA GLY A 202 -21.90 1.04 19.36
C GLY A 202 -22.32 2.51 19.27
N LEU A 203 -21.66 3.34 18.46
CA LEU A 203 -22.09 4.72 18.19
C LEU A 203 -23.26 4.76 17.20
N ARG A 204 -23.31 3.83 16.23
CA ARG A 204 -24.45 3.67 15.31
C ARG A 204 -24.66 2.20 14.94
N PRO A 205 -25.84 1.62 15.25
CA PRO A 205 -26.88 2.16 16.12
C PRO A 205 -26.32 2.41 17.53
N ILE A 206 -26.95 3.33 18.27
CA ILE A 206 -26.51 3.67 19.63
C ILE A 206 -26.78 2.44 20.52
N ASP A 207 -25.71 1.83 21.02
CA ASP A 207 -25.74 0.69 21.94
C ASP A 207 -24.79 0.95 23.11
N ARG A 208 -25.37 1.48 24.19
CA ARG A 208 -24.65 1.78 25.43
C ARG A 208 -24.11 0.52 26.10
N ALA A 209 -24.79 -0.61 25.98
CA ALA A 209 -24.36 -1.86 26.60
C ALA A 209 -23.09 -2.36 25.92
N LYS A 210 -23.01 -2.31 24.59
CA LYS A 210 -21.81 -2.68 23.84
C LYS A 210 -20.62 -1.79 24.17
N MET A 211 -20.85 -0.49 24.33
CA MET A 211 -19.84 0.48 24.75
C MET A 211 -19.31 0.19 26.16
N LEU A 212 -20.20 0.01 27.14
CA LEU A 212 -19.85 -0.21 28.55
C LEU A 212 -19.31 -1.62 28.84
N ASN A 213 -19.68 -2.61 28.04
CA ASN A 213 -19.23 -3.99 28.18
C ASN A 213 -17.94 -4.27 27.39
N ASN A 214 -17.35 -3.26 26.73
CA ASN A 214 -16.08 -3.43 26.05
C ASN A 214 -14.99 -3.82 27.06
N ARG A 215 -14.18 -4.83 26.72
CA ARG A 215 -13.09 -5.36 27.56
C ARG A 215 -12.07 -4.31 28.00
N TYR A 216 -11.99 -3.18 27.28
CA TYR A 216 -11.08 -2.07 27.55
C TYR A 216 -11.70 -0.99 28.47
N VAL A 217 -13.01 -1.04 28.69
CA VAL A 217 -13.75 -0.14 29.58
C VAL A 217 -13.98 -0.78 30.96
N ARG A 218 -13.94 -2.11 31.03
CA ARG A 218 -13.98 -2.85 32.30
C ARG A 218 -12.58 -3.06 32.87
N ASP A 219 -12.39 -2.74 34.15
CA ASP A 219 -11.23 -3.22 34.92
C ASP A 219 -11.24 -4.76 34.97
N GLY A 220 -10.06 -5.34 34.79
CA GLY A 220 -9.88 -6.68 34.26
C GLY A 220 -10.59 -7.83 35.00
N ALA A 221 -11.16 -8.74 34.21
CA ALA A 221 -11.39 -10.12 34.61
C ALA A 221 -11.31 -11.06 33.39
N GLY A 222 -10.36 -11.99 33.43
CA GLY A 222 -10.42 -13.26 32.69
C GLY A 222 -9.82 -13.28 31.29
N ARG A 223 -8.58 -13.79 31.17
CA ARG A 223 -8.09 -14.43 29.94
C ARG A 223 -8.91 -15.70 29.72
N ALA A 224 -9.47 -15.87 28.52
CA ALA A 224 -10.05 -17.13 28.07
C ALA A 224 -9.10 -17.82 27.09
N ASP A 225 -8.95 -19.12 27.26
CA ASP A 225 -7.99 -20.02 26.62
C ASP A 225 -8.11 -20.11 25.10
N ALA A 226 -6.96 -20.32 24.44
CA ALA A 226 -6.86 -20.64 23.02
C ALA A 226 -6.95 -22.17 22.81
N PRO A 227 -7.60 -22.66 21.74
CA PRO A 227 -7.70 -24.10 21.47
C PRO A 227 -6.44 -24.67 20.82
N THR A 228 -6.11 -25.91 21.19
CA THR A 228 -4.94 -26.70 20.74
C THR A 228 -5.18 -27.37 19.37
N LEU A 229 -4.19 -27.31 18.46
CA LEU A 229 -4.18 -28.05 17.19
C LEU A 229 -3.82 -29.54 17.37
N ARG A 230 -4.46 -30.44 16.61
CA ARG A 230 -4.08 -31.86 16.44
C ARG A 230 -3.50 -32.11 15.05
N SER A 231 -2.52 -33.02 14.94
CA SER A 231 -1.81 -33.42 13.71
C SER A 231 -2.40 -34.67 13.05
N THR A 232 -2.25 -34.80 11.72
CA THR A 232 -2.44 -36.05 10.95
C THR A 232 -1.34 -36.24 9.89
N SER A 233 -1.00 -37.50 9.56
CA SER A 233 0.10 -37.95 8.67
C SER A 233 -0.41 -38.53 7.33
N THR A 234 0.48 -38.71 6.34
CA THR A 234 0.19 -39.18 4.95
C THR A 234 1.20 -40.28 4.52
N PRO A 235 0.84 -41.29 3.67
CA PRO A 235 1.74 -42.39 3.28
C PRO A 235 2.39 -42.31 1.86
N GLU A 236 3.32 -43.25 1.59
CA GLU A 236 4.34 -43.29 0.50
C GLU A 236 3.94 -43.98 -0.84
N ARG A 237 4.87 -43.97 -1.83
CA ARG A 237 4.69 -44.20 -3.28
C ARG A 237 5.64 -45.29 -3.85
N PRO A 238 5.26 -46.10 -4.86
CA PRO A 238 6.19 -47.04 -5.54
C PRO A 238 6.63 -46.64 -6.97
N ASP A 239 7.66 -47.37 -7.43
CA ASP A 239 8.68 -47.07 -8.45
C ASP A 239 8.50 -47.79 -9.81
N PHE A 240 9.13 -47.28 -10.88
CA PHE A 240 8.63 -47.47 -12.25
C PHE A 240 9.63 -47.29 -13.41
N PHE A 241 10.68 -48.09 -13.44
CA PHE A 241 11.83 -47.81 -14.31
C PHE A 241 12.15 -48.79 -15.45
N SER A 242 11.40 -49.85 -15.71
CA SER A 242 11.96 -50.91 -16.59
C SER A 242 11.60 -50.91 -18.09
N GLN A 243 10.68 -50.11 -18.63
CA GLN A 243 10.17 -50.38 -20.01
C GLN A 243 10.01 -49.14 -20.90
N MET A 244 11.11 -48.43 -21.15
CA MET A 244 11.08 -47.08 -21.72
C MET A 244 11.89 -46.86 -23.00
N ALA A 245 12.28 -47.92 -23.71
CA ALA A 245 13.39 -47.79 -24.67
C ALA A 245 13.05 -47.88 -26.18
N ALA A 246 11.78 -47.91 -26.66
CA ALA A 246 11.56 -48.50 -27.99
C ALA A 246 10.85 -47.75 -29.15
N LEU A 247 10.23 -46.55 -29.08
CA LEU A 247 9.38 -46.13 -30.24
C LEU A 247 9.40 -44.62 -30.59
N GLY A 248 10.29 -44.21 -31.50
CA GLY A 248 10.57 -42.82 -31.91
C GLY A 248 9.37 -41.96 -32.39
N ILE A 249 9.22 -40.80 -31.73
CA ILE A 249 8.15 -39.79 -31.82
C ILE A 249 8.69 -38.45 -32.39
N LYS A 250 7.87 -37.67 -33.11
CA LYS A 250 8.16 -36.25 -33.49
C LYS A 250 7.72 -35.24 -32.41
N THR A 251 8.45 -34.12 -32.28
CA THR A 251 8.52 -33.24 -31.10
C THR A 251 7.28 -32.34 -30.82
N PRO A 252 6.69 -32.36 -29.60
CA PRO A 252 5.54 -31.54 -29.18
C PRO A 252 5.87 -30.19 -28.49
N LYS A 253 4.89 -29.25 -28.45
CA LYS A 253 5.06 -27.85 -27.96
C LYS A 253 4.20 -27.43 -26.74
N SER A 254 3.22 -28.22 -26.28
CA SER A 254 2.43 -27.96 -25.05
C SER A 254 2.06 -29.26 -24.30
N SER A 255 1.77 -29.21 -22.99
CA SER A 255 1.28 -30.35 -22.19
C SER A 255 -0.07 -30.89 -22.71
N ARG A 256 -0.89 -30.04 -23.33
CA ARG A 256 -2.12 -30.45 -24.03
C ARG A 256 -1.84 -31.21 -25.33
N ASP A 257 -0.77 -30.84 -26.04
CA ASP A 257 -0.35 -31.55 -27.26
C ASP A 257 0.25 -32.91 -26.91
N LEU A 258 0.95 -33.01 -25.77
CA LEU A 258 1.44 -34.27 -25.22
C LEU A 258 0.30 -35.21 -24.84
N ALA A 259 -0.75 -34.72 -24.19
CA ALA A 259 -1.94 -35.53 -23.87
C ALA A 259 -2.71 -35.99 -25.12
N ARG A 260 -2.68 -35.21 -26.21
CA ARG A 260 -3.27 -35.57 -27.50
C ARG A 260 -2.46 -36.67 -28.18
N ILE A 261 -1.13 -36.56 -28.17
CA ILE A 261 -0.21 -37.59 -28.67
C ILE A 261 -0.33 -38.88 -27.84
N GLU A 262 -0.47 -38.75 -26.52
CA GLU A 262 -0.69 -39.87 -25.60
C GLU A 262 -1.98 -40.63 -25.97
N LYS A 263 -3.10 -39.93 -26.17
CA LYS A 263 -4.36 -40.56 -26.61
C LYS A 263 -4.27 -41.22 -27.99
N SER A 264 -3.61 -40.57 -28.94
CA SER A 264 -3.41 -41.12 -30.29
C SER A 264 -2.53 -42.38 -30.28
N LEU A 265 -1.50 -42.43 -29.44
CA LEU A 265 -0.61 -43.59 -29.30
C LEU A 265 -1.30 -44.77 -28.62
N VAL A 266 -2.14 -44.52 -27.60
CA VAL A 266 -2.97 -45.55 -26.95
C VAL A 266 -3.94 -46.21 -27.93
N GLY A 267 -4.50 -45.43 -28.87
CA GLY A 267 -5.41 -45.93 -29.90
C GLY A 267 -4.74 -46.81 -30.97
N ILE A 268 -3.43 -46.65 -31.20
CA ILE A 268 -2.66 -47.42 -32.19
C ILE A 268 -2.05 -48.67 -31.54
N ASN A 269 -1.62 -48.59 -30.28
CA ASN A 269 -1.16 -49.74 -29.52
C ASN A 269 -1.57 -49.62 -28.03
N PRO A 270 -2.34 -50.58 -27.48
CA PRO A 270 -2.83 -50.54 -26.10
C PRO A 270 -1.72 -50.45 -25.04
N THR A 271 -0.48 -50.85 -25.37
CA THR A 271 0.66 -50.81 -24.45
C THR A 271 1.11 -49.39 -24.10
N PHE A 272 0.84 -48.37 -24.93
CA PHE A 272 1.04 -46.96 -24.54
C PHE A 272 0.05 -46.48 -23.48
N GLY A 273 -0.98 -47.28 -23.19
CA GLY A 273 -1.87 -47.11 -22.05
C GLY A 273 -1.30 -47.68 -20.76
N ASN A 274 -0.15 -48.36 -20.80
CA ASN A 274 0.52 -48.84 -19.61
C ASN A 274 0.90 -47.64 -18.72
N PRO A 275 0.97 -47.82 -17.40
CA PRO A 275 1.15 -46.65 -16.56
C PRO A 275 2.52 -45.98 -16.85
N THR A 276 3.50 -46.68 -17.45
CA THR A 276 4.90 -46.26 -17.69
C THR A 276 4.94 -45.17 -18.73
N ALA A 277 4.37 -45.43 -19.89
CA ALA A 277 4.14 -44.44 -20.93
C ALA A 277 3.45 -43.20 -20.36
N ARG A 278 2.37 -43.36 -19.59
CA ARG A 278 1.67 -42.23 -18.96
C ARG A 278 2.56 -41.42 -18.02
N LEU A 279 3.41 -42.08 -17.22
CA LEU A 279 4.34 -41.40 -16.31
C LEU A 279 5.33 -40.51 -17.07
N LEU A 280 5.74 -40.91 -18.26
CA LEU A 280 6.77 -40.22 -19.05
C LEU A 280 6.18 -39.09 -19.84
N PHE A 281 5.00 -39.28 -20.44
CA PHE A 281 4.21 -38.18 -20.97
C PHE A 281 3.96 -37.13 -19.89
N ARG A 282 3.70 -37.57 -18.64
CA ARG A 282 3.57 -36.67 -17.49
C ARG A 282 4.89 -36.00 -17.08
N LYS A 283 6.03 -36.70 -17.10
CA LYS A 283 7.36 -36.10 -16.81
C LYS A 283 7.77 -35.09 -17.89
N LEU A 284 7.51 -35.41 -19.16
CA LEU A 284 7.77 -34.50 -20.27
C LEU A 284 6.85 -33.29 -20.23
N SER A 285 5.57 -33.51 -19.91
CA SER A 285 4.61 -32.42 -19.66
C SER A 285 5.11 -31.54 -18.52
N LYS A 286 5.55 -32.14 -17.40
CA LYS A 286 6.12 -31.41 -16.27
C LYS A 286 7.36 -30.61 -16.67
N ALA A 287 8.29 -31.19 -17.44
CA ALA A 287 9.50 -30.50 -17.87
C ALA A 287 9.20 -29.37 -18.87
N LEU A 288 8.20 -29.56 -19.73
CA LEU A 288 7.73 -28.55 -20.66
C LEU A 288 7.02 -27.41 -19.93
N ASP A 289 6.17 -27.74 -18.95
CA ASP A 289 5.52 -26.79 -18.04
C ASP A 289 6.57 -26.05 -17.19
N GLU A 290 7.64 -26.73 -16.78
CA GLU A 290 8.77 -26.11 -16.08
C GLU A 290 9.54 -25.15 -16.99
N LYS A 291 9.73 -25.50 -18.27
CA LYS A 291 10.38 -24.63 -19.25
C LYS A 291 9.50 -23.43 -19.61
N THR A 292 8.20 -23.60 -19.81
CA THR A 292 7.27 -22.49 -20.06
C THR A 292 7.15 -21.60 -18.83
N SER A 293 7.13 -22.18 -17.62
CA SER A 293 7.22 -21.43 -16.37
C SER A 293 8.51 -20.62 -16.29
N LYS A 294 9.68 -21.23 -16.55
CA LYS A 294 10.97 -20.52 -16.60
C LYS A 294 10.99 -19.42 -17.65
N LEU A 295 10.48 -19.66 -18.86
CA LEU A 295 10.37 -18.64 -19.90
C LEU A 295 9.49 -17.48 -19.47
N SER A 296 8.31 -17.76 -18.92
CA SER A 296 7.43 -16.70 -18.40
C SER A 296 8.05 -15.94 -17.23
N ALA A 297 8.79 -16.61 -16.35
CA ALA A 297 9.51 -15.99 -15.25
C ALA A 297 10.63 -15.07 -15.76
N VAL A 298 11.36 -15.50 -16.80
CA VAL A 298 12.40 -14.70 -17.46
C VAL A 298 11.80 -13.50 -18.20
N GLU A 299 10.67 -13.67 -18.89
CA GLU A 299 9.96 -12.55 -19.55
C GLU A 299 9.47 -11.52 -18.52
N VAL A 300 8.89 -11.96 -17.41
CA VAL A 300 8.50 -11.10 -16.28
C VAL A 300 9.72 -10.39 -15.71
N HIS A 301 10.83 -11.11 -15.50
CA HIS A 301 12.07 -10.53 -15.00
C HIS A 301 12.66 -9.48 -15.96
N ASN A 302 12.67 -9.72 -17.27
CA ASN A 302 13.12 -8.75 -18.26
C ASN A 302 12.24 -7.50 -18.30
N SER A 303 10.92 -7.67 -18.20
CA SER A 303 9.96 -6.56 -18.08
C SER A 303 10.19 -5.76 -16.79
N GLN A 304 10.49 -6.45 -15.68
CA GLN A 304 10.85 -5.82 -14.40
C GLN A 304 12.17 -5.04 -14.50
N LEU A 305 13.23 -5.61 -15.08
CA LEU A 305 14.51 -4.94 -15.26
C LEU A 305 14.39 -3.71 -16.16
N THR A 306 13.62 -3.78 -17.25
CA THR A 306 13.38 -2.62 -18.10
C THR A 306 12.60 -1.51 -17.37
N ALA A 307 11.63 -1.88 -16.53
CA ALA A 307 10.95 -0.93 -15.66
C ALA A 307 11.90 -0.32 -14.60
N ALA A 308 12.77 -1.12 -13.99
CA ALA A 308 13.78 -0.71 -13.02
C ALA A 308 14.74 0.33 -13.63
N LEU A 309 15.26 0.04 -14.83
CA LEU A 309 16.13 0.95 -15.57
C LEU A 309 15.44 2.26 -15.93
N LYS A 310 14.15 2.22 -16.29
CA LYS A 310 13.36 3.44 -16.53
C LYS A 310 13.16 4.26 -15.25
N LYS A 311 12.98 3.60 -14.09
CA LYS A 311 12.80 4.24 -12.78
C LYS A 311 14.10 4.83 -12.23
N ALA A 312 15.23 4.18 -12.48
CA ALA A 312 16.56 4.62 -12.04
C ALA A 312 17.03 5.89 -12.76
N LYS A 313 16.47 6.23 -13.94
CA LYS A 313 16.80 7.49 -14.63
C LYS A 313 16.37 8.69 -13.79
N PRO A 314 17.24 9.70 -13.60
CA PRO A 314 16.92 10.87 -12.80
C PRO A 314 15.73 11.63 -13.41
N LYS A 315 14.61 11.72 -12.67
CA LYS A 315 13.44 12.51 -13.07
C LYS A 315 13.66 13.98 -12.69
N LYS A 316 13.33 14.91 -13.60
CA LYS A 316 13.29 16.35 -13.30
C LYS A 316 12.30 16.61 -12.17
N ARG A 317 12.77 17.24 -11.09
CA ARG A 317 11.95 17.61 -9.95
C ARG A 317 11.34 18.98 -10.20
N ARG A 318 10.03 19.11 -10.00
CA ARG A 318 9.34 20.39 -9.98
C ARG A 318 8.37 20.43 -8.81
N LYS A 319 8.37 21.57 -8.12
CA LYS A 319 7.38 21.94 -7.12
C LYS A 319 6.02 22.05 -7.78
N VAL A 320 5.00 21.49 -7.15
CA VAL A 320 3.60 21.68 -7.50
C VAL A 320 3.02 22.67 -6.49
N GLN A 321 2.51 23.78 -6.98
CA GLN A 321 1.79 24.76 -6.18
C GLN A 321 0.29 24.45 -6.25
N PRO A 322 -0.46 24.66 -5.16
CA PRO A 322 -1.92 24.66 -5.23
C PRO A 322 -2.42 25.84 -6.10
N GLU A 323 -3.67 25.78 -6.55
CA GLU A 323 -4.29 26.89 -7.28
C GLU A 323 -4.48 28.12 -6.36
N PRO A 324 -4.60 29.35 -6.90
CA PRO A 324 -4.63 30.59 -6.10
C PRO A 324 -5.71 30.68 -5.01
N ASN A 325 -6.73 29.81 -5.04
CA ASN A 325 -7.83 29.76 -4.08
C ASN A 325 -7.94 28.41 -3.35
N GLU A 326 -6.93 27.54 -3.47
CA GLU A 326 -6.88 26.24 -2.81
C GLU A 326 -5.69 26.19 -1.87
N GLU A 327 -5.87 25.59 -0.71
CA GLU A 327 -4.82 25.43 0.29
C GLU A 327 -4.11 24.07 0.15
N PHE A 328 -4.78 23.08 -0.42
CA PHE A 328 -4.21 21.77 -0.74
C PHE A 328 -3.94 21.58 -2.23
N VAL A 329 -2.88 20.83 -2.56
CA VAL A 329 -2.60 20.43 -3.93
C VAL A 329 -3.58 19.34 -4.35
N LYS A 330 -4.18 19.49 -5.54
CA LYS A 330 -5.00 18.47 -6.21
C LYS A 330 -4.30 17.92 -7.45
N MET A 331 -4.81 16.82 -7.99
CA MET A 331 -4.22 16.21 -9.19
C MET A 331 -4.25 17.12 -10.42
N ILE A 332 -5.21 18.04 -10.51
CA ILE A 332 -5.29 19.03 -11.60
C ILE A 332 -3.99 19.85 -11.68
N SER A 333 -3.51 20.38 -10.55
CA SER A 333 -2.26 21.15 -10.50
C SER A 333 -1.04 20.29 -10.81
N VAL A 334 -1.03 19.02 -10.36
CA VAL A 334 0.02 18.06 -10.70
C VAL A 334 0.07 17.81 -12.21
N ARG A 335 -1.09 17.60 -12.86
CA ARG A 335 -1.21 17.40 -14.31
C ARG A 335 -0.70 18.61 -15.09
N LYS A 336 -1.09 19.83 -14.70
CA LYS A 336 -0.60 21.07 -15.33
C LYS A 336 0.94 21.13 -15.33
N VAL A 337 1.57 20.80 -14.20
CA VAL A 337 3.04 20.76 -14.09
C VAL A 337 3.66 19.66 -14.97
N LYS A 338 3.04 18.47 -15.05
CA LYS A 338 3.49 17.36 -15.89
C LYS A 338 3.42 17.68 -17.39
N VAL A 339 2.31 18.26 -17.85
CA VAL A 339 2.14 18.68 -19.25
C VAL A 339 3.18 19.75 -19.62
N GLY A 340 3.40 20.75 -18.75
CA GLY A 340 4.43 21.77 -18.98
C GLY A 340 5.86 21.21 -19.06
N LEU A 341 6.16 20.15 -18.32
CA LEU A 341 7.45 19.43 -18.42
C LEU A 341 7.60 18.69 -19.75
N GLN A 342 6.53 18.03 -20.23
CA GLN A 342 6.54 17.31 -21.50
C GLN A 342 6.62 18.26 -22.70
N ALA A 343 5.94 19.41 -22.65
CA ALA A 343 6.02 20.45 -23.68
C ALA A 343 7.44 21.04 -23.77
N SER A 344 8.06 21.34 -22.62
CA SER A 344 9.44 21.82 -22.55
C SER A 344 10.48 20.78 -23.03
N ALA A 345 10.16 19.49 -22.99
CA ALA A 345 11.02 18.43 -23.51
C ALA A 345 10.91 18.20 -25.03
N LYS A 346 9.84 18.72 -25.66
CA LYS A 346 9.58 18.59 -27.11
C LYS A 346 9.95 19.85 -27.92
N GLY A 347 10.29 20.96 -27.27
CA GLY A 347 10.83 22.14 -27.94
C GLY A 347 12.23 21.87 -28.53
N PRO A 348 12.63 22.52 -29.64
CA PRO A 348 13.97 22.37 -30.18
C PRO A 348 15.00 22.73 -29.11
N SER A 349 15.86 21.77 -28.78
CA SER A 349 16.98 21.96 -27.86
C SER A 349 17.94 23.00 -28.43
N ALA A 350 17.75 24.27 -28.06
CA ALA A 350 18.78 25.29 -28.19
C ALA A 350 19.87 24.97 -27.16
N VAL A 351 20.87 24.19 -27.59
CA VAL A 351 22.13 24.04 -26.89
C VAL A 351 22.83 25.39 -26.93
N THR A 352 22.76 26.17 -25.86
CA THR A 352 23.71 27.27 -25.64
C THR A 352 24.78 26.78 -24.68
N ARG A 353 25.92 26.39 -25.27
CA ARG A 353 27.17 26.13 -24.58
C ARG A 353 27.78 27.49 -24.21
N LYS A 354 27.52 28.00 -23.01
CA LYS A 354 28.29 29.10 -22.40
C LYS A 354 28.41 28.88 -20.90
N ASN A 355 29.57 28.34 -20.51
CA ASN A 355 30.47 28.87 -19.47
C ASN A 355 31.39 27.73 -19.01
N GLN A 356 32.46 27.54 -19.78
CA GLN A 356 33.76 27.20 -19.20
C GLN A 356 34.33 28.48 -18.59
N GLN A 357 35.09 28.30 -17.50
CA GLN A 357 35.92 29.27 -16.78
C GLN A 357 35.19 30.16 -15.77
N GLN A 358 35.18 29.73 -14.51
CA GLN A 358 35.91 30.42 -13.44
C GLN A 358 35.90 29.57 -12.15
N GLY A 359 37.09 29.37 -11.56
CA GLY A 359 37.25 29.03 -10.15
C GLY A 359 37.68 27.60 -9.84
N GLU A 360 38.91 27.23 -10.22
CA GLU A 360 39.72 26.37 -9.34
C GLU A 360 40.01 27.14 -8.05
N SER A 361 39.62 26.60 -6.91
CA SER A 361 40.31 26.82 -5.65
C SER A 361 40.05 25.67 -4.69
N SER A 362 41.12 24.88 -4.50
CA SER A 362 41.53 24.14 -3.30
C SER A 362 40.58 23.12 -2.69
N GLU A 363 40.98 21.87 -2.87
CA GLU A 363 40.87 20.77 -1.91
C GLU A 363 41.15 21.22 -0.46
N SER A 364 40.27 20.80 0.44
CA SER A 364 40.66 20.46 1.81
C SER A 364 39.74 19.34 2.29
N GLU A 365 40.30 18.14 2.27
CA GLU A 365 39.81 16.97 2.99
C GLU A 365 39.86 17.28 4.49
N GLU A 366 38.72 17.23 5.17
CA GLU A 366 38.67 16.94 6.60
C GLU A 366 37.66 15.83 6.84
N ASN A 367 38.20 14.64 7.06
CA ASN A 367 37.53 13.56 7.76
C ASN A 367 37.25 14.01 9.19
N SER A 368 36.00 13.97 9.62
CA SER A 368 35.67 13.77 11.03
C SER A 368 34.54 12.77 11.12
N ASP A 369 34.93 11.51 11.35
CA ASP A 369 34.14 10.58 12.14
C ASP A 369 33.76 11.27 13.45
N ASP A 370 32.46 11.31 13.75
CA ASP A 370 31.96 11.16 15.12
C ASP A 370 30.43 11.04 15.08
N ASP A 371 30.00 9.78 14.90
CA ASP A 371 28.69 9.31 15.32
C ASP A 371 28.84 8.91 16.80
N PRO A 372 28.26 9.67 17.74
CA PRO A 372 27.42 9.00 18.71
C PRO A 372 26.21 9.87 19.07
N TYR A 373 25.02 9.29 19.13
CA TYR A 373 24.21 9.27 20.36
C TYR A 373 22.86 8.59 20.08
N CYS A 374 22.72 7.44 20.72
CA CYS A 374 21.47 6.74 21.00
C CYS A 374 20.46 7.63 21.76
N ILE A 375 19.21 7.10 21.89
CA ILE A 375 18.12 7.40 22.86
C ILE A 375 16.87 7.97 22.16
N VAL A 376 15.60 7.59 22.41
CA VAL A 376 14.93 6.54 23.20
C VAL A 376 13.47 6.48 22.66
N VAL A 377 12.86 5.30 22.66
CA VAL A 377 11.42 5.12 22.43
C VAL A 377 10.65 5.49 23.71
N ARG A 378 9.67 6.40 23.63
CA ARG A 378 8.58 6.49 24.61
C ARG A 378 7.24 6.51 23.90
N GLY A 379 6.43 5.50 24.20
CA GLY A 379 5.00 5.50 23.91
C GLY A 379 4.26 6.30 24.97
N GLY A 380 3.27 7.05 24.52
CA GLY A 380 2.13 7.56 25.29
C GLY A 380 0.90 7.32 24.44
#